data_AF-A0AAD5WU86-F1
#
_entry.id   AF-A0AAD5WU86-F1
#
_cell.length_a   1.000
_cell.length_b   1.000
_cell.length_c   1.000
_cell.angle_alpha   90.00
_cell.angle_beta   90.00
_cell.angle_gamma   90.00
#
_symmetry.space_group_name_H-M   'P 1'
#
loop_
_entity.id
_entity.type
_entity.pdbx_description
1 polymer ?
#
loop_
_entity_poly.entity_id
_entity_poly.type
_entity_poly.pdbx_seq_one_letter_code
_entity_poly.pdbx_strand_id
1 'polypeptide(L)' 'MSDAMQEVLDMPKEFIKDGTQFMNRCTKPDRKEFLKICQAVGVGFLIMGAVGYLVKLGTSRVPTQRHELSPSDLTMPP' A
#
# COMPACT_ATOMS: atom_id res chain seq x y z
N MET A 1 -13.90 -3.94 -41.25
CA MET A 1 -14.28 -4.07 -39.81
C MET A 1 -13.02 -4.22 -38.95
N SER A 2 -12.00 -3.42 -39.25
CA SER A 2 -10.65 -3.42 -38.63
C SER A 2 -10.28 -2.02 -38.14
N ASP A 3 -10.88 -0.98 -38.73
CA ASP A 3 -10.64 0.44 -38.39
C ASP A 3 -11.16 0.80 -36.99
N ALA A 4 -12.33 0.29 -36.60
CA ALA A 4 -12.89 0.51 -35.26
C ALA A 4 -12.04 -0.14 -34.14
N MET A 5 -11.32 -1.23 -34.45
CA MET A 5 -10.42 -1.86 -33.47
C MET A 5 -9.08 -1.13 -33.38
N GLN A 6 -8.57 -0.53 -34.46
CA GLN A 6 -7.38 0.31 -34.40
C GLN A 6 -7.64 1.58 -33.55
N GLU A 7 -8.80 2.22 -33.73
CA GLU A 7 -9.16 3.45 -33.02
C GLU A 7 -9.40 3.22 -31.51
N VAL A 8 -10.05 2.11 -31.15
CA VAL A 8 -10.23 1.70 -29.75
C VAL A 8 -8.92 1.26 -29.09
N LEU A 9 -7.90 0.85 -29.86
CA LEU A 9 -6.57 0.51 -29.34
C LEU A 9 -5.63 1.71 -29.24
N ASP A 10 -5.87 2.81 -29.96
CA ASP A 10 -5.08 4.05 -29.83
C ASP A 10 -5.38 4.77 -28.51
N MET A 11 -6.64 4.74 -28.06
CA MET A 11 -7.07 5.30 -26.78
C MET A 11 -6.30 4.70 -25.57
N PRO A 12 -6.25 3.38 -25.34
CA PRO A 12 -5.44 2.80 -24.25
C PRO A 12 -3.94 2.99 -24.47
N LYS A 13 -3.47 3.16 -25.71
CA LYS A 13 -2.06 3.40 -26.00
C LYS A 13 -1.62 4.81 -25.58
N GLU A 14 -2.45 5.82 -25.83
CA GLU A 14 -2.23 7.17 -25.29
C GLU A 14 -2.32 7.20 -23.77
N PHE A 15 -3.30 6.51 -23.16
CA PHE A 15 -3.41 6.40 -21.71
C PHE A 15 -2.22 5.70 -21.05
N ILE A 16 -1.65 4.65 -21.65
CA ILE A 16 -0.43 4.00 -21.15
C ILE A 16 0.77 4.93 -21.32
N LYS A 17 0.85 5.68 -22.42
CA LYS A 17 1.93 6.63 -22.68
C LYS A 17 1.92 7.77 -21.66
N ASP A 18 0.76 8.32 -21.36
CA ASP A 18 0.57 9.35 -20.33
C ASP A 18 0.77 8.78 -18.92
N GLY A 19 0.27 7.56 -18.65
CA GLY A 19 0.52 6.86 -17.40
C GLY A 19 2.02 6.60 -17.16
N THR A 20 2.77 6.32 -18.22
CA THR A 20 4.23 6.12 -18.14
C THR A 20 4.94 7.45 -17.90
N GLN A 21 4.54 8.55 -18.56
CA GLN A 21 5.09 9.88 -18.25
C GLN A 21 4.81 10.29 -16.81
N PHE A 22 3.60 10.02 -16.31
CA PHE A 22 3.22 10.31 -14.93
C PHE A 22 4.07 9.49 -13.94
N MET A 23 4.21 8.19 -14.18
CA MET A 23 5.06 7.30 -13.36
C MET A 23 6.54 7.73 -13.37
N ASN A 24 7.01 8.33 -14.47
CA ASN A 24 8.38 8.86 -14.57
C ASN A 24 8.56 10.20 -13.86
N ARG A 25 7.47 10.93 -13.58
CA ARG A 25 7.45 12.16 -12.77
C ARG A 25 7.30 11.88 -11.27
N CYS A 26 6.83 10.70 -10.89
CA CYS A 26 6.77 10.29 -9.49
C CYS A 26 8.19 10.07 -8.93
N THR A 27 8.45 10.62 -7.74
CA THR A 27 9.62 10.23 -6.93
C THR A 27 9.50 8.75 -6.60
N LYS A 28 10.35 7.93 -7.21
CA LYS A 28 10.47 6.53 -6.83
C LYS A 28 11.16 6.49 -5.46
N PRO A 29 10.54 5.92 -4.42
CA PRO A 29 11.15 5.84 -3.11
C PRO A 29 12.47 5.08 -3.21
N ASP A 30 13.49 5.58 -2.52
CA ASP A 30 14.81 4.97 -2.57
C ASP A 30 14.78 3.57 -1.93
N ARG A 31 15.72 2.69 -2.29
CA ARG A 31 15.80 1.32 -1.75
C ARG A 31 15.84 1.30 -0.22
N LYS A 32 16.48 2.30 0.39
CA LYS A 32 16.57 2.43 1.85
C LYS A 32 15.24 2.81 2.50
N GLU A 33 14.45 3.64 1.84
CA GLU A 33 13.12 4.06 2.31
C GLU A 33 12.13 2.93 2.18
N PHE A 34 12.15 2.23 1.05
CA PHE A 34 11.31 1.06 0.83
C PHE A 34 11.56 -0.02 1.89
N LEU A 35 12.83 -0.29 2.23
CA LEU A 35 13.16 -1.25 3.29
C LEU A 35 12.62 -0.84 4.66
N LYS A 36 12.70 0.45 5.03
CA LYS A 36 12.14 0.95 6.30
C LYS A 36 10.62 0.79 6.34
N ILE A 37 9.92 1.10 5.24
CA ILE A 37 8.47 0.95 5.12
C ILE A 37 8.09 -0.53 5.21
N CYS A 38 8.76 -1.40 4.46
CA CYS A 38 8.52 -2.85 4.52
C CYS A 38 8.75 -3.42 5.91
N GLN A 39 9.77 -2.95 6.63
CA GLN A 39 10.05 -3.37 8.00
C GLN A 39 8.93 -2.92 8.95
N ALA A 40 8.52 -1.65 8.87
CA ALA A 40 7.43 -1.12 9.69
C ALA A 40 6.10 -1.86 9.43
N VAL A 41 5.76 -2.08 8.15
CA VAL A 41 4.55 -2.80 7.74
C VAL A 41 4.63 -4.28 8.16
N GLY A 42 5.79 -4.91 8.02
CA GLY A 42 6.00 -6.31 8.42
C GLY A 42 5.81 -6.53 9.92
N VAL A 43 6.35 -5.64 10.76
CA VAL A 43 6.16 -5.69 12.21
C VAL A 43 4.70 -5.43 12.59
N GLY A 44 4.06 -4.44 11.96
CA GLY A 44 2.64 -4.15 12.17
C GLY A 44 1.72 -5.32 11.81
N PHE A 45 1.96 -5.96 10.66
CA PHE A 45 1.18 -7.12 10.21
C PHE A 45 1.36 -8.32 11.14
N LEU A 46 2.59 -8.55 11.63
CA LEU A 46 2.87 -9.64 12.56
C LEU A 46 2.16 -9.44 13.91
N ILE A 47 2.14 -8.21 14.45
CA ILE A 47 1.43 -7.89 15.69
C ILE A 47 -0.09 -7.98 15.50
N MET A 48 -0.64 -7.39 14.43
CA MET A 48 -2.09 -7.45 14.15
C MET A 48 -2.56 -8.89 13.90
N GLY A 49 -1.75 -9.69 13.19
CA GLY A 49 -2.02 -11.10 12.92
C GLY A 49 -1.92 -11.98 14.16
N ALA A 50 -0.88 -11.80 14.98
CA ALA A 50 -0.68 -12.59 16.20
C ALA A 50 -1.75 -12.29 17.25
N VAL A 51 -2.11 -11.02 17.46
CA VAL A 51 -3.20 -10.64 18.36
C VAL A 51 -4.53 -11.21 17.84
N GLY A 52 -4.79 -11.13 16.53
CA GLY A 52 -5.97 -11.74 15.92
C GLY A 52 -6.06 -13.26 16.13
N TYR A 53 -4.94 -13.97 15.97
CA TYR A 53 -4.87 -15.43 16.16
C TYR A 53 -5.11 -15.85 17.63
N LEU A 54 -4.46 -15.16 18.57
CA LEU A 54 -4.60 -15.44 19.99
C LEU A 54 -6.01 -15.13 20.53
N VAL A 55 -6.61 -14.01 20.09
CA VAL A 55 -8.00 -13.65 20.46
C VAL A 55 -8.99 -14.66 19.89
N LYS A 56 -8.80 -15.09 18.64
CA LYS A 56 -9.71 -16.01 17.95
C LYS A 56 -9.72 -17.41 18.56
N LEU A 57 -8.58 -17.88 19.08
CA LEU A 57 -8.45 -19.20 19.70
C LEU A 57 -8.77 -19.20 21.19
N GLY A 58 -8.44 -18.12 21.90
CA GLY A 58 -8.56 -18.06 23.35
C GLY A 58 -9.90 -17.53 23.87
N THR A 59 -10.67 -16.78 23.08
CA THR A 59 -11.79 -16.02 23.65
C THR A 59 -12.91 -15.75 22.65
N SER A 60 -14.02 -16.48 22.79
CA SER A 60 -15.28 -16.22 22.08
C SER A 60 -16.02 -14.94 22.53
N ARG A 61 -15.46 -14.11 23.43
CA ARG A 61 -16.05 -12.84 23.91
C ARG A 61 -14.98 -11.92 24.56
N VAL A 62 -14.24 -11.09 23.80
CA VAL A 62 -13.59 -9.88 24.37
C VAL A 62 -13.36 -8.83 23.28
N PRO A 63 -13.67 -7.56 23.56
CA PRO A 63 -13.48 -6.46 22.62
C PRO A 63 -12.00 -6.08 22.57
N THR A 64 -11.49 -6.01 21.34
CA THR A 64 -10.25 -5.36 20.94
C THR A 64 -10.00 -4.08 21.72
N GLN A 65 -9.07 -4.12 22.67
CA GLN A 65 -8.45 -2.92 23.23
C GLN A 65 -7.70 -2.23 22.09
N ARG A 66 -8.14 -1.00 21.79
CA ARG A 66 -7.41 0.00 21.00
C ARG A 66 -6.05 0.20 21.67
N HIS A 67 -5.05 -0.57 21.27
CA HIS A 67 -3.68 -0.13 21.50
C HIS A 67 -3.45 1.03 20.52
N GLU A 68 -3.53 2.24 21.06
CA GLU A 68 -2.87 3.42 20.53
C GLU A 68 -1.52 3.01 19.91
N LEU A 69 -1.46 2.91 18.59
CA LEU A 69 -0.31 3.41 17.89
C LEU A 69 -0.69 4.84 17.53
N SER A 70 -0.41 5.74 18.47
CA SER A 70 -0.46 7.18 18.24
C SER A 70 0.35 7.47 16.96
N PRO A 71 -0.28 7.98 15.89
CA PRO A 71 0.42 8.38 14.66
C PRO A 71 1.37 9.58 14.86
N SER A 72 1.55 10.04 16.10
CA SER A 72 2.22 11.30 16.44
C SER A 72 3.75 11.25 16.28
N ASP A 73 4.35 10.07 16.07
CA ASP A 73 5.77 9.91 15.69
C ASP A 73 5.98 9.74 14.17
N LEU A 74 4.93 9.86 13.35
CA LEU A 74 5.05 10.02 11.90
C LEU A 74 5.08 11.51 11.52
N THR A 75 5.69 12.34 12.36
CA THR A 75 6.06 13.69 11.96
C THR A 75 7.28 13.57 11.05
N MET A 76 7.05 13.60 9.73
CA MET A 76 8.10 13.83 8.75
C MET A 76 8.78 15.18 9.04
N PRO A 77 10.11 15.27 9.14
CA PRO A 77 10.78 16.56 8.97
C PRO A 77 10.74 16.98 7.47
N PRO A 78 10.65 18.29 7.17
CA PRO A 78 10.62 18.83 5.81
C PRO A 78 11.96 18.69 5.07
#